data_AF-A0A3M1H3I6-F1
#
_entry.id   AF-A0A3M1H3I6-F1
#
_cell.length_a   1.000
_cell.length_b   1.000
_cell.length_c   1.000
_cell.angle_alpha   90.00
_cell.angle_beta   90.00
_cell.angle_gamma   90.00
#
_symmetry.space_group_name_H-M   'P 1'
#
loop_
_entity.id
_entity.type
_entity.pdbx_description
1 polymer ?
#
loop_
_entity_poly.entity_id
_entity_poly.type
_entity_poly.pdbx_seq_one_letter_code
_entity_poly.pdbx_strand_id
1 'polypeptide(L)'
;MAVRFEDRDGDRAPSAGDALRLRFDEPVDVSRLRPDAIVLGAAGDTLGQGPVVQPGPGDDEATVVLGPGTALSLYDTYRPGTPQAGTQAHLWIDLQRQPDAVRDRQGRPARPGAPRLIAVPRAERDRAQGQQDRGGPYHPYYGQMHSHTLFSDGTMGYPSDAFDMARFQGGLDWFMTSDHLETLAVLGSYTWPETLRMADLRNVPGEFVTFVGYEWGSGLKSLVPLTLYQHANVMSRTRIAVSDGTTLRGFYEAVSRLPDDPIGKFNHPGSRTKARLGITVYFNNWDDHAYDPLGDKYFCLVRVMYGHHDHTKGYEPLLDHGWHVAPAYGEDNHRGNWGLSDRRMGVWAEQLTRASLREGMRAMRTFTTNDRNAWIRLQAIDSEGPIWMGSTIVEPGPVQLEVACEDADDGFDRIEIVTTGGQVVATHPLNGALSAVEREVVDPPADAWYYARAIQRDGNILYSAPIFVDR
;
A
#
# COMPACT_ATOMS: atom_id res chain seq x y z
N MET A 1 0.62 21.67 25.81
CA MET A 1 0.91 22.02 24.41
C MET A 1 0.61 20.86 23.46
N ALA A 2 -0.01 21.14 22.31
CA ALA A 2 -0.17 20.26 21.13
C ALA A 2 0.47 20.94 19.90
N VAL A 3 0.86 20.17 18.87
CA VAL A 3 1.53 20.69 17.67
C VAL A 3 0.86 20.13 16.41
N ARG A 4 0.61 21.01 15.43
CA ARG A 4 0.01 20.66 14.14
C ARG A 4 0.83 21.28 13.01
N PHE A 5 1.05 20.52 11.93
CA PHE A 5 1.58 21.06 10.68
C PHE A 5 0.44 21.62 9.79
N GLU A 6 0.73 22.69 9.06
CA GLU A 6 -0.17 23.33 8.09
C GLU A 6 0.55 23.47 6.76
N ASP A 7 0.09 22.72 5.76
CA ASP A 7 0.46 22.88 4.36
C ASP A 7 -0.33 24.07 3.78
N ARG A 8 0.36 25.18 3.51
CA ARG A 8 -0.28 26.44 3.09
C ARG A 8 -0.23 26.65 1.59
N ASP A 9 0.68 25.99 0.89
CA ASP A 9 0.83 26.08 -0.56
C ASP A 9 0.24 24.87 -1.30
N GLY A 10 -0.14 23.81 -0.57
CA GLY A 10 -0.76 22.61 -1.09
C GLY A 10 0.21 21.69 -1.83
N ASP A 11 1.52 21.89 -1.66
CA ASP A 11 2.56 21.10 -2.33
C ASP A 11 2.80 19.74 -1.68
N ARG A 12 2.19 19.51 -0.51
CA ARG A 12 2.17 18.24 0.25
C ARG A 12 3.53 17.85 0.81
N ALA A 13 4.42 18.82 1.03
CA ALA A 13 5.69 18.62 1.71
C ALA A 13 6.00 19.82 2.61
N PRO A 14 6.70 19.66 3.76
CA PRO A 14 7.03 20.83 4.56
C PRO A 14 8.07 21.69 3.87
N SER A 15 7.61 22.86 3.45
CA SER A 15 8.26 23.80 2.55
C SER A 15 8.36 25.18 3.21
N ALA A 16 8.95 26.15 2.51
CA ALA A 16 9.07 27.51 3.02
C ALA A 16 7.73 28.25 2.89
N GLY A 17 7.23 28.81 3.98
CA GLY A 17 5.92 29.48 4.01
C GLY A 17 4.82 28.67 4.70
N ASP A 18 5.01 27.36 4.83
CA ASP A 18 4.21 26.48 5.69
C ASP A 18 4.37 26.84 7.17
N ALA A 19 3.55 26.22 8.03
CA ALA A 19 3.57 26.53 9.44
C ALA A 19 3.44 25.33 10.39
N LEU A 20 4.01 25.50 11.58
CA LEU A 20 3.67 24.72 12.77
C LEU A 20 2.79 25.56 13.70
N ARG A 21 1.63 25.02 14.07
CA ARG A 21 0.74 25.61 15.06
C ARG A 21 0.98 24.94 16.40
N LEU A 22 1.38 25.74 17.39
CA LEU A 22 1.57 25.35 18.78
C LEU A 22 0.36 25.80 19.57
N ARG A 23 -0.39 24.86 20.16
CA ARG A 23 -1.55 25.19 21.00
C ARG A 23 -1.25 24.85 22.45
N PHE A 24 -1.43 25.82 23.35
CA PHE A 24 -1.19 25.70 24.78
C PHE A 24 -2.48 25.31 25.51
N ASP A 25 -2.34 24.90 26.77
CA ASP A 25 -3.44 24.48 27.64
C ASP A 25 -4.19 25.66 28.27
N GLU A 26 -3.65 26.87 28.14
CA GLU A 26 -4.24 28.12 28.56
C GLU A 26 -3.78 29.27 27.66
N PRO A 27 -4.43 30.46 27.71
CA PRO A 27 -3.98 31.63 26.98
C PRO A 27 -2.56 32.07 27.36
N VAL A 28 -1.72 32.38 26.36
CA VAL A 28 -0.29 32.67 26.54
C VAL A 28 0.17 33.94 25.81
N ASP A 29 1.17 34.61 26.39
CA ASP A 29 2.03 35.60 25.74
C ASP A 29 3.29 34.90 25.21
N VAL A 30 3.43 34.90 23.88
CA VAL A 30 4.57 34.33 23.14
C VAL A 30 5.43 35.40 22.47
N SER A 31 5.25 36.69 22.82
CA SER A 31 6.03 37.81 22.27
C SER A 31 7.54 37.67 22.47
N ARG A 32 7.95 36.83 23.42
CA ARG A 32 9.34 36.52 23.76
C ARG A 32 9.83 35.19 23.21
N LEU A 33 8.95 34.36 22.66
CA LEU A 33 9.33 33.11 22.03
C LEU A 33 10.17 33.41 20.79
N ARG A 34 11.33 32.79 20.69
CA ARG A 34 12.22 32.90 19.54
C ARG A 34 12.42 31.51 18.93
N PRO A 35 12.68 31.41 17.62
CA PRO A 35 12.86 30.12 16.97
C PRO A 35 13.96 29.24 17.59
N ASP A 36 14.99 29.84 18.17
CA ASP A 36 16.12 29.11 18.77
C ASP A 36 15.78 28.44 20.12
N ALA A 37 14.61 28.74 20.71
CA ALA A 37 14.04 27.97 21.82
C ALA A 37 13.26 26.74 21.36
N ILE A 38 12.96 26.62 20.08
CA ILE A 38 12.25 25.46 19.53
C ILE A 38 13.27 24.37 19.24
N VAL A 39 13.10 23.21 19.87
CA VAL A 39 13.98 22.06 19.69
C VAL A 39 13.22 20.95 18.99
N LEU A 40 13.87 20.37 17.97
CA LEU A 40 13.36 19.26 17.17
C LEU A 40 14.06 17.97 17.59
N GLY A 41 13.29 16.91 17.78
CA GLY A 41 13.77 15.63 18.33
C GLY A 41 14.35 14.66 17.31
N ALA A 42 14.04 14.83 16.02
CA ALA A 42 14.51 13.96 14.96
C ALA A 42 15.86 14.45 14.41
N ALA A 43 16.78 13.52 14.14
CA ALA A 43 18.09 13.85 13.61
C ALA A 43 17.98 14.40 12.17
N GLY A 44 18.54 15.59 11.94
CA GLY A 44 18.48 16.26 10.63
C GLY A 44 17.29 17.20 10.44
N ASP A 45 16.37 17.26 11.41
CA ASP A 45 15.26 18.21 11.35
C ASP A 45 15.72 19.66 11.58
N THR A 46 15.17 20.59 10.81
CA THR A 46 15.39 22.03 10.83
C THR A 46 14.13 22.80 10.41
N LEU A 47 13.87 23.93 11.06
CA LEU A 47 12.82 24.88 10.67
C LEU A 47 13.19 25.73 9.45
N GLY A 48 14.35 25.46 8.81
CA GLY A 48 14.89 26.22 7.69
C GLY A 48 15.59 27.51 8.12
N GLN A 49 15.95 28.33 7.15
CA GLN A 49 16.63 29.61 7.35
C GLN A 49 15.63 30.71 7.71
N GLY A 50 15.86 31.42 8.82
CA GLY A 50 15.04 32.55 9.26
C GLY A 50 13.56 32.22 9.54
N PRO A 51 13.23 31.13 10.26
CA PRO A 51 11.84 30.87 10.67
C PRO A 51 11.31 32.01 11.54
N VAL A 52 9.99 32.25 11.47
CA VAL A 52 9.33 33.35 12.19
C VAL A 52 8.34 32.80 13.19
N VAL A 53 8.45 33.24 14.45
CA VAL A 53 7.45 32.96 15.49
C VAL A 53 6.54 34.17 15.64
N GLN A 54 5.23 33.92 15.68
CA GLN A 54 4.22 34.95 15.88
C GLN A 54 3.05 34.42 16.73
N PRO A 55 2.24 35.28 17.34
CA PRO A 55 0.98 34.87 17.95
C PRO A 55 0.11 34.07 16.96
N GLY A 56 -0.52 33.01 17.44
CA GLY A 56 -1.49 32.25 16.67
C GLY A 56 -2.83 32.98 16.57
N PRO A 57 -3.79 32.40 15.83
CA PRO A 57 -5.13 32.96 15.73
C PRO A 57 -5.96 32.79 17.03
N GLY A 58 -5.66 31.78 17.85
CA GLY A 58 -6.12 31.69 19.23
C GLY A 58 -5.21 32.45 20.20
N ASP A 59 -5.76 32.89 21.33
CA ASP A 59 -4.97 33.49 22.42
C ASP A 59 -4.19 32.45 23.24
N ASP A 60 -4.46 31.17 23.01
CA ASP A 60 -3.72 29.99 23.46
C ASP A 60 -2.80 29.42 22.37
N GLU A 61 -2.51 30.16 21.30
CA GLU A 61 -1.75 29.64 20.16
C GLU A 61 -0.52 30.47 19.80
N ALA A 62 0.48 29.79 19.24
CA ALA A 62 1.60 30.39 18.52
C ALA A 62 1.74 29.74 17.14
N THR A 63 2.18 30.53 16.16
CA THR A 63 2.50 30.05 14.81
C THR A 63 3.98 30.18 14.57
N VAL A 64 4.59 29.11 14.05
CA VAL A 64 5.98 29.07 13.58
C VAL A 64 5.94 28.94 12.06
N VAL A 65 6.28 29.99 11.34
CA VAL A 65 6.36 29.98 9.88
C VAL A 65 7.73 29.46 9.46
N LEU A 66 7.73 28.48 8.58
CA LEU A 66 8.91 27.72 8.14
C LEU A 66 9.71 28.50 7.09
N GLY A 67 11.04 28.42 7.19
CA GLY A 67 11.96 29.13 6.32
C GLY A 67 12.46 28.32 5.11
N PRO A 68 13.19 28.93 4.17
CA PRO A 68 13.87 28.20 3.09
C PRO A 68 14.80 27.11 3.59
N GLY A 69 14.78 25.95 2.95
CA GLY A 69 15.59 24.79 3.34
C GLY A 69 15.07 24.04 4.57
N THR A 70 13.80 24.22 4.91
CA THR A 70 13.12 23.47 5.98
C THR A 70 13.23 21.97 5.77
N ALA A 71 13.49 21.25 6.86
CA ALA A 71 13.30 19.82 6.91
C ALA A 71 12.69 19.32 8.22
N LEU A 72 11.49 18.76 8.19
CA LEU A 72 10.75 18.24 9.35
C LEU A 72 10.22 16.83 9.10
N SER A 73 10.68 15.85 9.85
CA SER A 73 10.31 14.44 9.73
C SER A 73 8.89 14.16 10.27
N LEU A 74 7.87 14.89 9.80
CA LEU A 74 6.54 14.89 10.41
C LEU A 74 6.05 13.46 10.62
N TYR A 75 5.46 13.23 11.78
CA TYR A 75 4.86 11.96 12.09
C TYR A 75 3.83 11.59 11.04
N ASP A 76 3.94 10.36 10.54
CA ASP A 76 3.08 9.82 9.47
C ASP A 76 3.27 10.50 8.10
N THR A 77 4.41 11.21 7.89
CA THR A 77 4.86 11.64 6.56
C THR A 77 6.31 11.24 6.34
N TYR A 78 6.58 10.54 5.24
CA TYR A 78 7.94 10.14 4.90
C TYR A 78 8.75 11.27 4.24
N ARG A 79 10.07 11.28 4.48
CA ARG A 79 11.08 12.13 3.83
C ARG A 79 12.25 11.30 3.28
N PRO A 80 12.67 11.50 2.01
CA PRO A 80 13.78 10.76 1.45
C PRO A 80 15.15 11.21 2.00
N GLY A 81 16.03 10.26 2.31
CA GLY A 81 17.48 10.48 2.46
C GLY A 81 18.06 10.45 3.89
N THR A 82 17.25 10.22 4.92
CA THR A 82 17.74 10.10 6.31
C THR A 82 17.58 8.67 6.81
N PRO A 83 18.63 7.99 7.31
CA PRO A 83 18.49 6.69 7.95
C PRO A 83 17.50 6.80 9.11
N GLN A 84 16.49 5.94 9.11
CA GLN A 84 15.41 5.85 10.09
C GLN A 84 15.90 5.31 11.45
N ALA A 85 17.09 5.70 11.89
CA ALA A 85 17.62 5.32 13.20
C ALA A 85 17.16 6.33 14.25
N GLY A 86 15.90 6.19 14.67
CA GLY A 86 15.37 6.79 15.88
C GLY A 86 14.69 8.15 15.71
N THR A 87 13.62 8.30 16.49
CA THR A 87 12.91 9.52 16.90
C THR A 87 11.93 10.14 15.88
N GLN A 88 10.66 9.72 16.00
CA GLN A 88 9.43 10.43 15.61
C GLN A 88 9.58 11.97 15.65
N ALA A 89 9.03 12.73 14.69
CA ALA A 89 9.07 14.20 14.74
C ALA A 89 8.34 14.73 15.96
N HIS A 90 9.13 15.13 16.95
CA HIS A 90 8.65 15.84 18.11
C HIS A 90 9.31 17.20 18.20
N LEU A 91 8.59 18.12 18.81
CA LEU A 91 9.00 19.45 19.12
C LEU A 91 8.78 19.73 20.61
N TRP A 92 9.71 20.44 21.24
CA TRP A 92 9.48 21.09 22.53
C TRP A 92 10.09 22.48 22.57
N ILE A 93 9.69 23.26 23.58
CA ILE A 93 10.28 24.57 23.86
C ILE A 93 11.30 24.39 24.98
N ASP A 94 12.56 24.72 24.73
CA ASP A 94 13.63 24.69 25.71
C ASP A 94 13.56 25.91 26.62
N LEU A 95 12.80 25.75 27.71
CA LEU A 95 12.66 26.76 28.75
C LEU A 95 13.88 26.85 29.69
N GLN A 96 14.88 25.97 29.57
CA GLN A 96 16.16 26.18 30.25
C GLN A 96 16.99 27.22 29.48
N ARG A 97 16.92 27.17 28.15
CA ARG A 97 17.56 28.14 27.27
C ARG A 97 16.81 29.48 27.23
N GLN A 98 15.48 29.47 27.25
CA GLN A 98 14.64 30.69 27.30
C GLN A 98 13.50 30.54 28.32
N PRO A 99 13.75 30.79 29.63
CA PRO A 99 12.77 30.57 30.69
C PRO A 99 11.54 31.48 30.61
N ASP A 100 11.65 32.58 29.86
CA ASP A 100 10.59 33.58 29.68
C ASP A 100 9.98 33.57 28.28
N ALA A 101 10.25 32.53 27.48
CA ALA A 101 9.77 32.45 26.09
C ALA A 101 8.24 32.45 26.00
N VAL A 102 7.57 31.79 26.95
CA VAL A 102 6.11 31.66 27.01
C VAL A 102 5.65 32.01 28.42
N ARG A 103 4.66 32.88 28.53
CA ARG A 103 4.06 33.29 29.81
C ARG A 103 2.56 33.19 29.75
N ASP A 104 1.91 32.97 30.88
CA ASP A 104 0.46 33.15 30.97
C ASP A 104 0.09 34.64 31.08
N ARG A 105 -1.22 34.92 31.14
CA ARG A 105 -1.75 36.28 31.30
C ARG A 105 -1.35 36.97 32.60
N GLN A 106 -0.92 36.22 33.61
CA GLN A 106 -0.42 36.75 34.88
C GLN A 106 1.11 36.97 34.84
N GLY A 107 1.74 36.74 33.69
CA GLY A 107 3.17 36.91 33.47
C GLY A 107 4.02 35.80 34.08
N ARG A 108 3.42 34.68 34.51
CA ARG A 108 4.13 33.52 35.06
C ARG A 108 4.74 32.72 33.90
N PRO A 109 6.01 32.28 34.00
CA PRO A 109 6.64 31.50 32.95
C PRO A 109 5.97 30.12 32.81
N ALA A 110 5.91 29.64 31.57
CA ALA A 110 5.48 28.27 31.27
C ALA A 110 6.39 27.24 31.96
N ARG A 111 5.87 26.03 32.13
CA ARG A 111 6.64 24.91 32.70
C ARG A 111 7.17 24.02 31.57
N PRO A 112 8.36 23.39 31.74
CA PRO A 112 8.85 22.41 30.79
C PRO A 112 7.83 21.31 30.55
N GLY A 113 7.52 21.05 29.28
CA GLY A 113 6.62 19.98 28.85
C GLY A 113 7.37 18.82 28.22
N ALA A 114 6.70 17.68 28.09
CA ALA A 114 7.21 16.57 27.28
C ALA A 114 7.23 16.94 25.79
N PRO A 115 8.15 16.38 24.99
CA PRO A 115 8.14 16.51 23.53
C PRO A 115 6.77 16.20 22.93
N ARG A 116 6.38 16.97 21.92
CA ARG A 116 5.07 16.87 21.26
C ARG A 116 5.21 16.54 19.79
N LEU A 117 4.44 15.55 19.36
CA LEU A 117 4.44 15.06 18.01
C LEU A 117 4.03 16.15 17.03
N ILE A 118 4.75 16.26 15.91
CA ILE A 118 4.38 17.11 14.79
C ILE A 118 3.67 16.21 13.78
N ALA A 119 2.34 16.32 13.67
CA ALA A 119 1.54 15.49 12.78
C ALA A 119 0.84 16.34 11.70
N VAL A 120 0.61 15.73 10.53
CA VAL A 120 -0.30 16.26 9.50
C VAL A 120 -1.75 15.99 9.92
N PRO A 121 -2.66 16.98 9.78
CA PRO A 121 -4.08 16.80 10.03
C PRO A 121 -4.64 15.64 9.19
N ARG A 122 -5.42 14.77 9.81
CA ARG A 122 -5.95 13.56 9.15
C ARG A 122 -6.79 13.87 7.91
N ALA A 123 -7.53 14.97 7.92
CA ALA A 123 -8.35 15.44 6.80
C ALA A 123 -7.53 15.97 5.59
N GLU A 124 -6.24 16.23 5.78
CA GLU A 124 -5.32 16.75 4.76
C GLU A 124 -4.41 15.64 4.18
N ARG A 125 -4.66 14.37 4.55
CA ARG A 125 -3.93 13.20 4.04
C ARG A 125 -4.48 12.77 2.67
N ASP A 126 -3.61 12.61 1.69
CA ASP A 126 -3.92 11.83 0.48
C ASP A 126 -3.94 10.35 0.84
N ARG A 127 -5.13 9.76 1.03
CA ARG A 127 -5.29 8.31 1.19
C ARG A 127 -5.79 7.70 -0.11
N ALA A 128 -5.37 6.47 -0.42
CA ALA A 128 -6.21 5.57 -1.20
C ALA A 128 -7.52 5.40 -0.41
N GLN A 129 -8.53 6.23 -0.69
CA GLN A 129 -9.84 6.03 -0.10
C GLN A 129 -10.39 4.73 -0.68
N GLY A 130 -10.26 3.64 0.06
CA GLY A 130 -11.21 2.56 -0.02
C GLY A 130 -12.56 3.17 0.34
N GLN A 131 -13.29 3.67 -0.66
CA GLN A 131 -14.67 4.10 -0.47
C GLN A 131 -15.38 2.97 0.26
N GLN A 132 -16.18 3.27 1.28
CA GLN A 132 -17.02 2.27 1.95
C GLN A 132 -17.93 1.64 0.89
N ASP A 133 -17.48 0.54 0.32
CA ASP A 133 -18.15 -0.07 -0.80
C ASP A 133 -19.27 -0.95 -0.26
N ARG A 134 -20.49 -0.45 -0.42
CA ARG A 134 -21.74 -1.14 -0.10
C ARG A 134 -22.43 -1.66 -1.38
N GLY A 135 -21.76 -1.60 -2.54
CA GLY A 135 -22.32 -1.87 -3.85
C GLY A 135 -22.51 -3.35 -4.19
N GLY A 136 -23.24 -3.53 -5.32
CA GLY A 136 -23.31 -4.69 -6.21
C GLY A 136 -23.72 -6.07 -5.64
N PRO A 137 -24.36 -6.95 -6.44
CA PRO A 137 -23.99 -8.35 -6.41
C PRO A 137 -22.63 -8.50 -7.12
N TYR A 138 -21.56 -8.76 -6.37
CA TYR A 138 -20.26 -9.10 -6.95
C TYR A 138 -20.08 -10.60 -7.07
N HIS A 139 -19.38 -11.03 -8.12
CA HIS A 139 -19.02 -12.40 -8.40
C HIS A 139 -17.49 -12.55 -8.40
N PRO A 140 -16.95 -13.70 -7.97
CA PRO A 140 -15.51 -13.93 -8.00
C PRO A 140 -15.08 -14.29 -9.43
N TYR A 141 -14.07 -13.59 -9.95
CA TYR A 141 -13.41 -13.90 -11.22
C TYR A 141 -11.92 -14.16 -11.03
N TYR A 142 -11.45 -15.27 -11.58
CA TYR A 142 -10.14 -15.85 -11.28
C TYR A 142 -9.11 -15.56 -12.37
N GLY A 143 -7.92 -15.11 -11.96
CA GLY A 143 -6.83 -14.79 -12.87
C GLY A 143 -5.49 -14.64 -12.18
N GLN A 144 -4.55 -14.01 -12.86
CA GLN A 144 -3.24 -13.63 -12.31
C GLN A 144 -2.58 -12.50 -13.12
N MET A 145 -1.67 -11.76 -12.49
CA MET A 145 -1.07 -10.56 -13.09
C MET A 145 0.46 -10.48 -13.05
N HIS A 146 1.17 -11.62 -13.18
CA HIS A 146 2.63 -11.64 -13.25
C HIS A 146 3.13 -12.75 -14.17
N SER A 147 3.47 -12.39 -15.41
CA SER A 147 3.94 -13.35 -16.39
C SER A 147 4.87 -12.72 -17.42
N HIS A 148 5.78 -13.55 -17.93
CA HIS A 148 6.77 -13.18 -18.95
C HIS A 148 6.64 -14.08 -20.18
N THR A 149 7.08 -13.54 -21.30
CA THR A 149 7.02 -14.13 -22.64
C THR A 149 8.37 -13.92 -23.34
N LEU A 150 8.47 -14.31 -24.61
CA LEU A 150 9.63 -14.01 -25.46
C LEU A 150 9.87 -12.49 -25.68
N PHE A 151 8.99 -11.62 -25.19
CA PHE A 151 9.19 -10.16 -25.24
C PHE A 151 9.98 -9.59 -24.05
N SER A 152 10.29 -10.39 -23.03
CA SER A 152 11.32 -10.12 -22.03
C SER A 152 12.35 -11.27 -21.95
N ASP A 153 12.42 -11.95 -20.82
CA ASP A 153 13.28 -13.10 -20.53
C ASP A 153 12.48 -14.39 -20.27
N GLY A 154 11.22 -14.41 -20.69
CA GLY A 154 10.51 -15.65 -20.92
C GLY A 154 11.25 -16.50 -21.95
N THR A 155 11.28 -17.80 -21.71
CA THR A 155 12.04 -18.76 -22.52
C THR A 155 11.24 -19.37 -23.66
N MET A 156 9.92 -19.13 -23.70
CA MET A 156 9.04 -19.59 -24.77
C MET A 156 7.77 -18.76 -24.87
N GLY A 157 7.15 -18.83 -26.05
CA GLY A 157 5.84 -18.27 -26.42
C GLY A 157 5.74 -16.75 -26.43
N TYR A 158 4.84 -16.27 -27.25
CA TYR A 158 4.48 -14.85 -27.39
C TYR A 158 3.31 -14.51 -26.44
N PRO A 159 3.00 -13.21 -26.23
CA PRO A 159 1.80 -12.80 -25.48
C PRO A 159 0.52 -13.50 -25.90
N SER A 160 0.36 -13.79 -27.21
CA SER A 160 -0.73 -14.60 -27.72
C SER A 160 -0.83 -15.98 -27.09
N ASP A 161 0.29 -16.70 -27.01
CA ASP A 161 0.36 -18.06 -26.49
C ASP A 161 0.06 -18.07 -24.98
N ALA A 162 0.50 -17.01 -24.27
CA ALA A 162 0.21 -16.83 -22.85
C ALA A 162 -1.29 -16.65 -22.58
N PHE A 163 -1.96 -15.77 -23.32
CA PHE A 163 -3.41 -15.58 -23.22
C PHE A 163 -4.18 -16.85 -23.60
N ASP A 164 -3.80 -17.51 -24.69
CA ASP A 164 -4.49 -18.70 -25.19
C ASP A 164 -4.32 -19.87 -24.20
N MET A 165 -3.13 -20.07 -23.62
CA MET A 165 -2.91 -21.08 -22.59
C MET A 165 -3.67 -20.78 -21.30
N ALA A 166 -3.62 -19.54 -20.82
CA ALA A 166 -4.33 -19.10 -19.62
C ALA A 166 -5.84 -19.37 -19.72
N ARG A 167 -6.44 -19.06 -20.87
CA ARG A 167 -7.86 -19.29 -21.14
C ARG A 167 -8.19 -20.78 -21.28
N PHE A 168 -7.57 -21.46 -22.23
CA PHE A 168 -8.04 -22.78 -22.67
C PHE A 168 -7.48 -23.95 -21.87
N GLN A 169 -6.33 -23.77 -21.21
CA GLN A 169 -5.70 -24.82 -20.40
C GLN A 169 -5.73 -24.47 -18.90
N GLY A 170 -5.51 -23.19 -18.58
CA GLY A 170 -5.54 -22.70 -17.19
C GLY A 170 -6.95 -22.49 -16.63
N GLY A 171 -7.95 -22.31 -17.51
CA GLY A 171 -9.33 -22.03 -17.10
C GLY A 171 -9.48 -20.71 -16.36
N LEU A 172 -8.64 -19.71 -16.65
CA LEU A 172 -8.72 -18.38 -16.04
C LEU A 172 -9.81 -17.54 -16.70
N ASP A 173 -10.52 -16.75 -15.91
CA ASP A 173 -11.45 -15.72 -16.39
C ASP A 173 -10.70 -14.51 -16.95
N TRP A 174 -9.54 -14.20 -16.37
CA TRP A 174 -8.72 -13.08 -16.82
C TRP A 174 -7.22 -13.32 -16.66
N PHE A 175 -6.41 -12.61 -17.45
CA PHE A 175 -4.95 -12.76 -17.44
C PHE A 175 -4.23 -11.47 -17.84
N MET A 176 -3.06 -11.21 -17.24
CA MET A 176 -2.18 -10.10 -17.65
C MET A 176 -0.79 -10.61 -18.04
N THR A 177 -0.33 -10.21 -19.23
CA THR A 177 1.08 -10.28 -19.61
C THR A 177 1.82 -9.07 -19.05
N SER A 178 3.01 -9.29 -18.46
CA SER A 178 3.74 -8.26 -17.72
C SER A 178 5.26 -8.35 -17.92
N ASP A 179 5.70 -8.49 -19.16
CA ASP A 179 7.12 -8.52 -19.54
C ASP A 179 7.91 -7.35 -18.92
N HIS A 180 9.20 -7.58 -18.63
CA HIS A 180 10.08 -6.58 -18.02
C HIS A 180 10.17 -5.26 -18.81
N LEU A 181 9.88 -4.14 -18.14
CA LEU A 181 9.90 -2.78 -18.68
C LEU A 181 11.22 -2.46 -19.38
N GLU A 182 12.34 -2.80 -18.73
CA GLU A 182 13.69 -2.50 -19.19
C GLU A 182 14.02 -3.25 -20.48
N THR A 183 13.51 -4.49 -20.61
CA THR A 183 13.69 -5.30 -21.80
C THR A 183 12.79 -4.82 -22.93
N LEU A 184 11.52 -4.49 -22.63
CA LEU A 184 10.59 -3.89 -23.57
C LEU A 184 11.08 -2.53 -24.09
N ALA A 185 11.89 -1.78 -23.32
CA ALA A 185 12.49 -0.54 -23.77
C ALA A 185 13.64 -0.77 -24.77
N VAL A 186 14.42 -1.84 -24.58
CA VAL A 186 15.59 -2.17 -25.41
C VAL A 186 15.21 -2.93 -26.68
N LEU A 187 14.31 -3.91 -26.60
CA LEU A 187 13.88 -4.73 -27.74
C LEU A 187 12.97 -3.98 -28.73
N GLY A 188 12.64 -2.72 -28.45
CA GLY A 188 12.23 -1.74 -29.45
C GLY A 188 10.72 -1.57 -29.65
N SER A 189 10.39 -0.74 -30.64
CA SER A 189 9.04 -0.20 -30.93
C SER A 189 7.98 -1.23 -31.32
N TYR A 190 8.35 -2.49 -31.58
CA TYR A 190 7.43 -3.54 -32.02
C TYR A 190 6.76 -4.29 -30.86
N THR A 191 7.51 -4.65 -29.82
CA THR A 191 7.02 -5.57 -28.77
C THR A 191 5.83 -4.99 -28.01
N TRP A 192 5.89 -3.71 -27.61
CA TRP A 192 4.79 -3.09 -26.86
C TRP A 192 3.48 -2.96 -27.66
N PRO A 193 3.46 -2.36 -28.87
CA PRO A 193 2.25 -2.34 -29.69
C PRO A 193 1.73 -3.75 -30.01
N GLU A 194 2.61 -4.73 -30.18
CA GLU A 194 2.20 -6.11 -30.43
C GLU A 194 1.56 -6.75 -29.20
N THR A 195 2.10 -6.56 -27.99
CA THR A 195 1.44 -7.00 -26.75
C THR A 195 0.04 -6.41 -26.63
N LEU A 196 -0.13 -5.11 -26.88
CA LEU A 196 -1.43 -4.44 -26.87
C LEU A 196 -2.39 -5.09 -27.88
N ARG A 197 -1.94 -5.28 -29.12
CA ARG A 197 -2.73 -5.89 -30.20
C ARG A 197 -3.15 -7.32 -29.86
N MET A 198 -2.23 -8.14 -29.35
CA MET A 198 -2.50 -9.54 -29.01
C MET A 198 -3.49 -9.67 -27.85
N ALA A 199 -3.40 -8.77 -26.86
CA ALA A 199 -4.37 -8.71 -25.78
C ALA A 199 -5.76 -8.31 -26.31
N ASP A 200 -5.84 -7.26 -27.13
CA ASP A 200 -7.12 -6.76 -27.66
C ASP A 200 -7.83 -7.79 -28.54
N LEU A 201 -7.10 -8.58 -29.34
CA LEU A 201 -7.67 -9.67 -30.15
C LEU A 201 -8.23 -10.84 -29.32
N ARG A 202 -7.78 -11.00 -28.07
CA ARG A 202 -8.14 -12.13 -27.20
C ARG A 202 -9.10 -11.74 -26.09
N ASN A 203 -9.37 -10.45 -25.93
CA ASN A 203 -10.33 -9.95 -24.98
C ASN A 203 -11.76 -10.22 -25.47
N VAL A 204 -12.46 -11.11 -24.79
CA VAL A 204 -13.86 -11.44 -25.03
C VAL A 204 -14.64 -11.16 -23.74
N PRO A 205 -15.19 -9.94 -23.56
CA PRO A 205 -15.97 -9.59 -22.38
C PRO A 205 -17.09 -10.61 -22.14
N GLY A 206 -17.27 -11.04 -20.89
CA GLY A 206 -18.21 -12.10 -20.51
C GLY A 206 -17.63 -13.51 -20.58
N GLU A 207 -16.45 -13.72 -21.20
CA GLU A 207 -15.85 -15.05 -21.36
C GLU A 207 -14.37 -15.11 -20.94
N PHE A 208 -13.55 -14.15 -21.38
CA PHE A 208 -12.13 -14.08 -21.05
C PHE A 208 -11.60 -12.65 -21.21
N VAL A 209 -11.09 -12.06 -20.13
CA VAL A 209 -10.60 -10.68 -20.13
C VAL A 209 -9.07 -10.63 -20.12
N THR A 210 -8.50 -9.88 -21.06
CA THR A 210 -7.05 -9.70 -21.12
C THR A 210 -6.64 -8.33 -20.59
N PHE A 211 -5.56 -8.30 -19.83
CA PHE A 211 -4.88 -7.09 -19.42
C PHE A 211 -3.45 -7.05 -19.94
N VAL A 212 -2.91 -5.85 -19.97
CA VAL A 212 -1.53 -5.56 -20.35
C VAL A 212 -0.90 -4.72 -19.28
N GLY A 213 0.36 -4.98 -19.03
CA GLY A 213 1.18 -4.23 -18.10
C GLY A 213 2.65 -4.55 -18.35
N TYR A 214 3.48 -4.16 -17.39
CA TYR A 214 4.90 -4.46 -17.40
C TYR A 214 5.38 -4.74 -15.98
N GLU A 215 6.46 -5.50 -15.85
CA GLU A 215 7.21 -5.59 -14.60
C GLU A 215 8.34 -4.56 -14.62
N TRP A 216 8.30 -3.61 -13.70
CA TRP A 216 9.44 -2.76 -13.41
C TRP A 216 10.40 -3.49 -12.48
N GLY A 217 11.69 -3.45 -12.80
CA GLY A 217 12.78 -3.89 -11.93
C GLY A 217 13.69 -2.72 -11.60
N SER A 218 13.97 -2.44 -10.32
CA SER A 218 14.80 -1.29 -9.96
C SER A 218 16.22 -1.42 -10.52
N GLY A 219 16.48 -0.65 -11.58
CA GLY A 219 17.80 -0.45 -12.16
C GLY A 219 18.06 -1.16 -13.49
N LEU A 220 18.99 -0.61 -14.26
CA LEU A 220 19.56 -1.27 -15.44
C LEU A 220 20.19 -2.59 -14.99
N LYS A 221 19.63 -3.71 -15.45
CA LYS A 221 20.06 -5.12 -15.23
C LYS A 221 21.56 -5.41 -15.43
N SER A 222 22.45 -4.43 -15.72
CA SER A 222 23.83 -4.69 -16.15
C SER A 222 24.93 -3.64 -15.85
N LEU A 223 24.73 -2.52 -15.13
CA LEU A 223 25.82 -1.52 -14.98
C LEU A 223 26.35 -1.23 -13.57
N VAL A 224 25.63 -1.57 -12.49
CA VAL A 224 26.13 -1.31 -11.13
C VAL A 224 25.74 -2.44 -10.16
N PRO A 225 26.69 -3.10 -9.47
CA PRO A 225 26.40 -4.25 -8.61
C PRO A 225 25.90 -3.90 -7.19
N LEU A 226 25.49 -2.66 -6.92
CA LEU A 226 25.38 -2.12 -5.56
C LEU A 226 23.98 -1.62 -5.14
N THR A 227 22.94 -1.91 -5.93
CA THR A 227 21.58 -1.39 -5.67
C THR A 227 20.60 -2.46 -5.21
N LEU A 228 19.69 -2.04 -4.33
CA LEU A 228 18.47 -2.74 -3.90
C LEU A 228 17.71 -3.26 -5.14
N TYR A 229 17.19 -4.48 -5.08
CA TYR A 229 16.40 -5.10 -6.14
C TYR A 229 14.92 -5.04 -5.76
N GLN A 230 14.13 -4.23 -6.46
CA GLN A 230 12.69 -4.09 -6.27
C GLN A 230 11.98 -4.50 -7.55
N HIS A 231 10.84 -5.15 -7.42
CA HIS A 231 9.99 -5.51 -8.55
C HIS A 231 8.55 -5.14 -8.27
N ALA A 232 7.88 -4.62 -9.28
CA ALA A 232 6.48 -4.28 -9.22
C ALA A 232 5.86 -4.43 -10.61
N ASN A 233 4.66 -4.99 -10.67
CA ASN A 233 3.87 -4.93 -11.88
C ASN A 233 3.07 -3.62 -11.92
N VAL A 234 2.95 -3.04 -13.11
CA VAL A 234 2.04 -1.92 -13.39
C VAL A 234 1.11 -2.35 -14.51
N MET A 235 -0.18 -2.47 -14.21
CA MET A 235 -1.22 -2.64 -15.20
C MET A 235 -1.56 -1.29 -15.83
N SER A 236 -1.01 -1.06 -17.02
CA SER A 236 -1.24 0.12 -17.84
C SER A 236 -0.99 -0.22 -19.31
N ARG A 237 -1.74 0.46 -20.17
CA ARG A 237 -1.53 0.46 -21.64
C ARG A 237 -0.41 1.42 -22.06
N THR A 238 0.09 2.24 -21.13
CA THR A 238 1.21 3.17 -21.33
C THR A 238 2.38 2.77 -20.43
N ARG A 239 3.60 2.84 -20.95
CA ARG A 239 4.82 2.59 -20.17
C ARG A 239 5.42 3.90 -19.69
N ILE A 240 5.96 3.89 -18.48
CA ILE A 240 6.90 4.94 -18.05
C ILE A 240 8.23 4.84 -18.81
N ALA A 241 9.02 5.90 -18.81
CA ALA A 241 10.40 5.82 -19.25
C ALA A 241 11.26 5.10 -18.21
N VAL A 242 12.18 4.23 -18.65
CA VAL A 242 13.10 3.51 -17.76
C VAL A 242 13.94 4.47 -16.91
N SER A 243 14.29 5.65 -17.43
CA SER A 243 15.02 6.70 -16.71
C SER A 243 14.28 7.18 -15.47
N ASP A 244 12.95 7.21 -15.51
CA ASP A 244 12.13 7.75 -14.44
C ASP A 244 12.04 6.74 -13.28
N GLY A 245 12.11 5.44 -13.60
CA GLY A 245 12.11 4.34 -12.63
C GLY A 245 13.49 3.95 -12.09
N THR A 246 14.48 4.84 -12.09
CA THR A 246 15.82 4.52 -11.55
C THR A 246 15.88 4.54 -10.01
N THR A 247 14.90 5.18 -9.38
CA THR A 247 14.68 5.17 -7.92
C THR A 247 13.24 4.75 -7.64
N LEU A 248 12.96 4.24 -6.44
CA LEU A 248 11.61 3.85 -6.04
C LEU A 248 10.64 5.04 -6.07
N ARG A 249 11.08 6.22 -5.60
CA ARG A 249 10.30 7.46 -5.66
C ARG A 249 10.03 7.91 -7.10
N GLY A 250 11.08 7.97 -7.93
CA GLY A 250 10.92 8.33 -9.35
C GLY A 250 9.97 7.39 -10.08
N PHE A 251 10.00 6.10 -9.72
CA PHE A 251 9.06 5.11 -10.21
C PHE A 251 7.61 5.44 -9.82
N TYR A 252 7.31 5.70 -8.54
CA TYR A 252 5.96 6.10 -8.11
C TYR A 252 5.49 7.39 -8.78
N GLU A 253 6.35 8.40 -8.88
CA GLU A 253 6.06 9.65 -9.57
C GLU A 253 5.81 9.46 -11.07
N ALA A 254 6.50 8.53 -11.72
CA ALA A 254 6.27 8.22 -13.13
C ALA A 254 4.95 7.50 -13.35
N VAL A 255 4.63 6.52 -12.49
CA VAL A 255 3.36 5.79 -12.52
C VAL A 255 2.20 6.75 -12.31
N SER A 256 2.30 7.69 -11.36
CA SER A 256 1.21 8.63 -11.08
C SER A 256 0.85 9.57 -12.23
N ARG A 257 1.74 9.74 -13.20
CA ARG A 257 1.54 10.55 -14.42
C ARG A 257 0.97 9.77 -15.59
N LEU A 258 0.80 8.45 -15.47
CA LEU A 258 0.20 7.65 -16.55
C LEU A 258 -1.28 8.03 -16.73
N PRO A 259 -1.76 8.11 -17.99
CA PRO A 259 -3.08 8.69 -18.28
C PRO A 259 -4.26 7.75 -18.05
N ASP A 260 -4.02 6.47 -17.78
CA ASP A 260 -5.03 5.40 -17.78
C ASP A 260 -5.31 4.79 -16.39
N ASP A 261 -5.10 5.59 -15.33
CA ASP A 261 -5.33 5.21 -13.93
C ASP A 261 -4.67 3.86 -13.58
N PRO A 262 -3.33 3.79 -13.53
CA PRO A 262 -2.59 2.52 -13.48
C PRO A 262 -2.79 1.77 -12.15
N ILE A 263 -2.87 0.44 -12.21
CA ILE A 263 -2.93 -0.42 -11.01
C ILE A 263 -1.55 -1.04 -10.80
N GLY A 264 -0.92 -0.70 -9.69
CA GLY A 264 0.36 -1.21 -9.24
C GLY A 264 0.20 -2.43 -8.34
N LYS A 265 1.10 -3.39 -8.48
CA LYS A 265 1.23 -4.55 -7.60
C LYS A 265 2.68 -4.77 -7.20
N PHE A 266 2.93 -4.87 -5.90
CA PHE A 266 4.22 -5.24 -5.34
C PHE A 266 4.53 -6.73 -5.55
N ASN A 267 5.70 -7.05 -6.10
CA ASN A 267 6.07 -8.42 -6.45
C ASN A 267 6.95 -9.10 -5.41
N HIS A 268 6.64 -10.38 -5.15
CA HIS A 268 7.45 -11.34 -4.37
C HIS A 268 8.24 -10.70 -3.22
N PRO A 269 7.54 -10.15 -2.20
CA PRO A 269 8.20 -9.52 -1.08
C PRO A 269 9.10 -10.49 -0.31
N GLY A 270 10.21 -9.97 0.22
CA GLY A 270 11.11 -10.74 1.09
C GLY A 270 11.95 -11.80 0.38
N SER A 271 12.12 -11.73 -0.95
CA SER A 271 12.80 -12.77 -1.72
C SER A 271 14.34 -12.77 -1.58
N ARG A 272 14.82 -13.37 -0.48
CA ARG A 272 16.21 -13.86 -0.24
C ARG A 272 17.29 -12.79 -0.08
N THR A 273 17.97 -12.83 1.05
CA THR A 273 19.33 -12.32 1.18
C THR A 273 20.28 -13.03 0.20
N LYS A 274 20.98 -12.29 -0.67
CA LYS A 274 22.24 -12.78 -1.26
C LYS A 274 23.38 -12.05 -0.59
N ALA A 275 24.12 -12.75 0.28
CA ALA A 275 25.43 -12.31 0.70
C ALA A 275 26.35 -12.39 -0.53
N ARG A 276 26.72 -11.23 -1.09
CA ARG A 276 27.79 -11.16 -2.10
C ARG A 276 28.87 -10.27 -1.53
N LEU A 277 30.09 -10.80 -1.40
CA LEU A 277 31.26 -10.07 -0.85
C LEU A 277 31.06 -9.54 0.60
N GLY A 278 30.24 -10.20 1.42
CA GLY A 278 29.98 -9.78 2.81
C GLY A 278 28.89 -8.72 2.98
N ILE A 279 28.19 -8.35 1.90
CA ILE A 279 27.06 -7.41 1.92
C ILE A 279 25.75 -8.19 1.81
N THR A 280 24.87 -8.01 2.78
CA THR A 280 23.47 -8.47 2.77
C THR A 280 22.66 -7.56 1.84
N VAL A 281 22.21 -8.08 0.71
CA VAL A 281 21.25 -7.38 -0.16
C VAL A 281 19.86 -7.92 0.14
N TYR A 282 18.95 -7.04 0.55
CA TYR A 282 17.53 -7.34 0.62
C TYR A 282 16.90 -7.15 -0.76
N PHE A 283 16.07 -8.10 -1.16
CA PHE A 283 15.30 -8.03 -2.40
C PHE A 283 13.83 -7.81 -2.03
N ASN A 284 13.18 -6.93 -2.78
CA ASN A 284 11.74 -6.72 -2.82
C ASN A 284 11.18 -6.41 -1.43
N ASN A 285 11.66 -5.30 -0.88
CA ASN A 285 11.17 -4.74 0.38
C ASN A 285 10.81 -3.26 0.24
N TRP A 286 10.87 -2.65 -0.95
CA TRP A 286 10.47 -1.28 -1.26
C TRP A 286 10.87 -0.23 -0.19
N ASP A 287 12.19 -0.12 0.06
CA ASP A 287 12.74 0.74 1.12
C ASP A 287 12.28 0.33 2.54
N ASP A 288 12.43 -0.97 2.83
CA ASP A 288 11.99 -1.58 4.10
C ASP A 288 10.50 -1.38 4.44
N HIS A 289 9.68 -1.40 3.40
CA HIS A 289 8.24 -1.21 3.40
C HIS A 289 7.83 0.21 3.83
N ALA A 290 8.76 1.17 3.74
CA ALA A 290 8.51 2.57 4.04
C ALA A 290 7.27 3.04 3.29
N TYR A 291 6.32 3.61 4.04
CA TYR A 291 5.10 4.16 3.49
C TYR A 291 5.38 5.33 2.54
N ASP A 292 4.74 5.30 1.39
CA ASP A 292 4.72 6.37 0.42
C ASP A 292 3.27 6.64 0.00
N PRO A 293 2.69 7.82 0.26
CA PRO A 293 1.29 8.10 -0.03
C PRO A 293 0.98 8.12 -1.54
N LEU A 294 1.95 8.46 -2.38
CA LEU A 294 1.79 8.38 -3.83
C LEU A 294 1.84 6.94 -4.30
N GLY A 295 2.76 6.15 -3.74
CA GLY A 295 2.79 4.71 -3.88
C GLY A 295 1.45 4.09 -3.49
N ASP A 296 0.95 4.35 -2.28
CA ASP A 296 -0.27 3.79 -1.71
C ASP A 296 -1.49 3.97 -2.63
N LYS A 297 -1.62 5.18 -3.20
CA LYS A 297 -2.68 5.51 -4.15
C LYS A 297 -2.72 4.60 -5.38
N TYR A 298 -1.55 4.22 -5.91
CA TYR A 298 -1.47 3.48 -7.17
C TYR A 298 -1.11 2.01 -6.98
N PHE A 299 -0.43 1.63 -5.91
CA PHE A 299 0.02 0.27 -5.57
C PHE A 299 -0.89 -0.34 -4.51
N CYS A 300 -2.11 -0.68 -4.92
CA CYS A 300 -3.13 -1.24 -4.03
C CYS A 300 -3.09 -2.78 -3.93
N LEU A 301 -2.09 -3.44 -4.52
CA LEU A 301 -1.96 -4.89 -4.56
C LEU A 301 -0.57 -5.34 -4.13
N VAL A 302 -0.47 -6.48 -3.47
CA VAL A 302 0.81 -7.13 -3.16
C VAL A 302 0.74 -8.63 -3.35
N ARG A 303 1.81 -9.21 -3.88
CA ARG A 303 1.90 -10.67 -4.02
C ARG A 303 1.85 -11.33 -2.64
N VAL A 304 0.78 -12.07 -2.39
CA VAL A 304 0.66 -13.02 -1.29
C VAL A 304 0.69 -14.41 -1.89
N MET A 305 1.55 -15.27 -1.35
CA MET A 305 1.91 -16.63 -1.79
C MET A 305 3.00 -16.77 -2.88
N TYR A 306 3.93 -17.69 -2.60
CA TYR A 306 4.83 -18.34 -3.56
C TYR A 306 5.05 -19.79 -3.13
N GLY A 307 4.68 -20.77 -3.96
CA GLY A 307 5.01 -22.17 -3.63
C GLY A 307 4.38 -22.61 -2.29
N HIS A 308 5.18 -23.32 -1.48
CA HIS A 308 4.85 -23.70 -0.10
C HIS A 308 5.29 -22.66 0.94
N HIS A 309 5.66 -21.45 0.51
CA HIS A 309 6.12 -20.38 1.40
C HIS A 309 5.02 -19.34 1.57
N ASP A 310 4.61 -19.15 2.82
CA ASP A 310 3.72 -18.06 3.20
C ASP A 310 4.47 -16.72 3.10
N HIS A 311 3.95 -15.81 2.28
CA HIS A 311 4.51 -14.48 2.01
C HIS A 311 3.79 -13.38 2.80
N THR A 312 2.96 -13.74 3.79
CA THR A 312 2.44 -12.79 4.80
C THR A 312 3.55 -11.92 5.40
N LYS A 313 4.78 -12.44 5.49
CA LYS A 313 5.99 -11.71 5.91
C LYS A 313 6.34 -10.46 5.08
N GLY A 314 5.75 -10.28 3.91
CA GLY A 314 5.83 -9.04 3.14
C GLY A 314 4.54 -8.22 3.15
N TYR A 315 3.41 -8.91 3.28
CA TYR A 315 2.09 -8.32 3.29
C TYR A 315 1.79 -7.58 4.59
N GLU A 316 1.95 -8.27 5.72
CA GLU A 316 1.66 -7.73 7.05
C GLU A 316 2.58 -6.53 7.37
N PRO A 317 3.89 -6.52 7.04
CA PRO A 317 4.69 -5.32 7.19
C PRO A 317 4.21 -4.14 6.35
N LEU A 318 3.73 -4.33 5.11
CA LEU A 318 3.15 -3.21 4.36
C LEU A 318 1.93 -2.64 5.08
N LEU A 319 1.02 -3.52 5.53
CA LEU A 319 -0.17 -3.11 6.28
C LEU A 319 0.20 -2.39 7.59
N ASP A 320 1.17 -2.91 8.34
CA ASP A 320 1.66 -2.31 9.59
C ASP A 320 2.35 -0.95 9.40
N HIS A 321 2.91 -0.70 8.22
CA HIS A 321 3.44 0.61 7.85
C HIS A 321 2.38 1.56 7.26
N GLY A 322 1.10 1.15 7.21
CA GLY A 322 0.00 2.02 6.79
C GLY A 322 -0.37 1.93 5.31
N TRP A 323 0.19 0.99 4.56
CA TRP A 323 -0.22 0.75 3.18
C TRP A 323 -1.61 0.11 3.11
N HIS A 324 -2.42 0.61 2.18
CA HIS A 324 -3.69 0.05 1.73
C HIS A 324 -3.42 -0.90 0.56
N VAL A 325 -3.09 -2.15 0.89
CA VAL A 325 -2.82 -3.20 -0.10
C VAL A 325 -3.72 -4.42 0.12
N ALA A 326 -4.16 -5.01 -0.98
CA ALA A 326 -4.90 -6.27 -1.00
C ALA A 326 -4.03 -7.43 -1.53
N PRO A 327 -4.33 -8.68 -1.13
CA PRO A 327 -3.58 -9.82 -1.60
C PRO A 327 -3.86 -10.03 -3.10
N ALA A 328 -2.79 -10.19 -3.83
CA ALA A 328 -2.81 -10.51 -5.25
C ALA A 328 -1.90 -11.71 -5.52
N TYR A 329 -2.15 -12.38 -6.64
CA TYR A 329 -1.34 -13.51 -7.09
C TYR A 329 -0.77 -13.25 -8.48
N GLY A 330 0.40 -13.86 -8.70
CA GLY A 330 1.13 -13.83 -9.96
C GLY A 330 2.15 -14.95 -9.93
N GLU A 331 2.27 -15.69 -11.03
CA GLU A 331 3.13 -16.87 -11.07
C GLU A 331 4.60 -16.51 -11.31
N ASP A 332 4.86 -15.35 -11.91
CA ASP A 332 6.18 -14.99 -12.44
C ASP A 332 6.65 -16.01 -13.49
N ASN A 333 5.73 -16.37 -14.40
CA ASN A 333 5.98 -17.42 -15.41
C ASN A 333 7.10 -17.00 -16.36
N HIS A 334 8.11 -17.84 -16.53
CA HIS A 334 9.16 -17.68 -17.56
C HIS A 334 9.27 -18.88 -18.51
N ARG A 335 8.48 -19.94 -18.31
CA ARG A 335 8.64 -21.24 -18.98
C ARG A 335 7.37 -21.72 -19.69
N GLY A 336 6.49 -20.79 -20.07
CA GLY A 336 5.27 -21.09 -20.82
C GLY A 336 4.32 -22.04 -20.10
N ASN A 337 4.03 -21.75 -18.83
CA ASN A 337 3.12 -22.50 -17.97
C ASN A 337 2.00 -21.62 -17.44
N TRP A 338 1.53 -20.66 -18.25
CA TRP A 338 0.61 -19.61 -17.86
C TRP A 338 -0.75 -20.15 -17.45
N GLY A 339 -1.10 -20.01 -16.16
CA GLY A 339 -2.37 -20.44 -15.60
C GLY A 339 -2.47 -21.92 -15.26
N LEU A 340 -1.37 -22.69 -15.43
CA LEU A 340 -1.38 -24.14 -15.17
C LEU A 340 -1.26 -24.49 -13.68
N SER A 341 -0.82 -23.55 -12.85
CA SER A 341 -0.88 -23.66 -11.39
C SER A 341 -2.34 -23.83 -10.93
N ASP A 342 -2.57 -24.31 -9.72
CA ASP A 342 -3.92 -24.30 -9.10
C ASP A 342 -4.23 -22.96 -8.42
N ARG A 343 -3.20 -22.20 -8.10
CA ARG A 343 -3.30 -20.92 -7.39
C ARG A 343 -3.94 -19.82 -8.24
N ARG A 344 -4.77 -18.98 -7.64
CA ARG A 344 -5.47 -17.88 -8.33
C ARG A 344 -5.43 -16.57 -7.52
N MET A 345 -5.58 -15.46 -8.25
CA MET A 345 -6.09 -14.21 -7.72
C MET A 345 -7.57 -14.12 -8.11
N GLY A 346 -8.46 -14.00 -7.14
CA GLY A 346 -9.85 -13.67 -7.38
C GLY A 346 -10.08 -12.16 -7.30
N VAL A 347 -10.96 -11.64 -8.15
CA VAL A 347 -11.46 -10.26 -8.11
C VAL A 347 -12.98 -10.31 -8.01
N TRP A 348 -13.53 -9.63 -7.00
CA TRP A 348 -14.97 -9.46 -6.86
C TRP A 348 -15.43 -8.29 -7.73
N ALA A 349 -16.17 -8.59 -8.79
CA ALA A 349 -16.68 -7.61 -9.73
C ALA A 349 -18.11 -7.94 -10.18
N GLU A 350 -18.85 -6.95 -10.69
CA GLU A 350 -20.21 -7.15 -11.17
C GLU A 350 -20.27 -7.98 -12.46
N GLN A 351 -19.25 -7.83 -13.32
CA GLN A 351 -19.21 -8.43 -14.65
C GLN A 351 -17.78 -8.81 -15.05
N LEU A 352 -17.65 -9.82 -15.90
CA LEU A 352 -16.38 -10.21 -16.51
C LEU A 352 -15.99 -9.26 -17.64
N THR A 353 -15.62 -8.02 -17.29
CA THR A 353 -15.15 -7.01 -18.25
C THR A 353 -13.89 -6.32 -17.75
N ARG A 354 -13.11 -5.71 -18.66
CA ARG A 354 -11.92 -4.92 -18.27
C ARG A 354 -12.26 -3.81 -17.27
N ALA A 355 -13.39 -3.12 -17.47
CA ALA A 355 -13.79 -2.02 -16.62
C ALA A 355 -14.13 -2.50 -15.21
N SER A 356 -15.02 -3.49 -15.09
CA SER A 356 -15.46 -4.02 -13.80
C SER A 356 -14.33 -4.70 -13.02
N LEU A 357 -13.46 -5.46 -13.69
CA LEU A 357 -12.31 -6.08 -13.02
C LEU A 357 -11.28 -5.06 -12.55
N ARG A 358 -10.98 -4.01 -13.34
CA ARG A 358 -10.07 -2.93 -12.89
C ARG A 358 -10.65 -2.17 -11.72
N GLU A 359 -11.95 -1.88 -11.74
CA GLU A 359 -12.62 -1.22 -10.64
C GLU A 359 -12.56 -2.08 -9.37
N GLY A 360 -12.82 -3.39 -9.45
CA GLY A 360 -12.64 -4.31 -8.32
C GLY A 360 -11.21 -4.39 -7.78
N MET A 361 -10.20 -4.38 -8.67
CA MET A 361 -8.79 -4.33 -8.24
C MET A 361 -8.43 -3.00 -7.57
N ARG A 362 -8.91 -1.87 -8.12
CA ARG A 362 -8.68 -0.53 -7.55
C ARG A 362 -9.32 -0.39 -6.18
N ALA A 363 -10.52 -0.94 -6.02
CA ALA A 363 -11.25 -0.99 -4.76
C ALA A 363 -10.74 -2.10 -3.82
N MET A 364 -9.63 -2.77 -4.15
CA MET A 364 -9.01 -3.80 -3.32
C MET A 364 -9.93 -4.98 -3.01
N ARG A 365 -10.96 -5.25 -3.84
CA ARG A 365 -11.85 -6.39 -3.66
C ARG A 365 -11.24 -7.66 -4.26
N THR A 366 -10.07 -8.03 -3.77
CA THR A 366 -9.29 -9.17 -4.27
C THR A 366 -9.01 -10.18 -3.17
N PHE A 367 -8.85 -11.44 -3.58
CA PHE A 367 -8.42 -12.50 -2.69
C PHE A 367 -7.39 -13.38 -3.41
N THR A 368 -6.63 -14.17 -2.65
CA THR A 368 -5.78 -15.22 -3.21
C THR A 368 -6.22 -16.57 -2.69
N THR A 369 -5.99 -17.61 -3.50
CA THR A 369 -6.32 -19.00 -3.17
C THR A 369 -5.25 -19.93 -3.73
N ASN A 370 -4.98 -21.03 -3.03
CA ASN A 370 -4.20 -22.15 -3.56
C ASN A 370 -5.03 -23.16 -4.35
N ASP A 371 -6.35 -22.97 -4.37
CA ASP A 371 -7.32 -23.79 -5.05
C ASP A 371 -7.90 -23.11 -6.31
N ARG A 372 -8.30 -23.90 -7.30
CA ARG A 372 -8.82 -23.40 -8.58
C ARG A 372 -10.22 -22.80 -8.46
N ASN A 373 -11.03 -23.29 -7.54
CA ASN A 373 -12.47 -23.01 -7.46
C ASN A 373 -12.91 -22.45 -6.09
N ALA A 374 -12.01 -22.34 -5.11
CA ALA A 374 -12.33 -21.78 -3.80
C ALA A 374 -12.41 -20.24 -3.82
N TRP A 375 -13.23 -19.66 -2.94
CA TRP A 375 -13.23 -18.22 -2.68
C TRP A 375 -13.40 -17.88 -1.19
N ILE A 376 -12.95 -16.68 -0.84
CA ILE A 376 -13.14 -16.06 0.49
C ILE A 376 -13.58 -14.60 0.33
N ARG A 377 -14.47 -14.17 1.21
CA ARG A 377 -14.94 -12.79 1.33
C ARG A 377 -14.90 -12.37 2.80
N LEU A 378 -14.40 -11.17 3.05
CA LEU A 378 -14.55 -10.47 4.32
C LEU A 378 -15.47 -9.26 4.11
N GLN A 379 -16.35 -9.00 5.07
CA GLN A 379 -17.15 -7.78 5.15
C GLN A 379 -17.16 -7.24 6.58
N ALA A 380 -17.25 -5.93 6.72
CA ALA A 380 -17.65 -5.29 7.97
C ALA A 380 -19.15 -5.00 7.92
N ILE A 381 -19.89 -5.31 8.99
CA ILE A 381 -21.33 -5.11 9.09
C ILE A 381 -21.58 -4.00 10.12
N ASP A 382 -22.25 -2.94 9.70
CA ASP A 382 -22.73 -1.87 10.57
C ASP A 382 -24.25 -1.70 10.46
N SER A 383 -24.78 -0.62 11.03
CA SER A 383 -26.22 -0.33 11.01
C SER A 383 -26.79 -0.04 9.62
N GLU A 384 -25.96 0.32 8.64
CA GLU A 384 -26.36 0.65 7.27
C GLU A 384 -26.22 -0.55 6.32
N GLY A 385 -25.46 -1.58 6.70
CA GLY A 385 -25.33 -2.83 5.96
C GLY A 385 -23.89 -3.32 5.83
N PRO A 386 -23.64 -4.30 4.94
CA PRO A 386 -22.30 -4.82 4.71
C PRO A 386 -21.42 -3.82 3.95
N ILE A 387 -20.15 -3.78 4.32
CA ILE A 387 -19.07 -3.04 3.70
C ILE A 387 -18.03 -4.06 3.22
N TRP A 388 -17.70 -4.06 1.94
CA TRP A 388 -16.78 -5.03 1.35
C TRP A 388 -15.33 -4.82 1.80
N MET A 389 -14.60 -5.94 1.97
CA MET A 389 -13.13 -5.93 2.05
C MET A 389 -12.51 -5.04 0.96
N GLY A 390 -11.40 -4.39 1.29
CA GLY A 390 -10.79 -3.30 0.52
C GLY A 390 -11.24 -1.92 0.99
N SER A 391 -12.33 -1.81 1.76
CA SER A 391 -12.83 -0.53 2.27
C SER A 391 -12.13 -0.07 3.55
N THR A 392 -12.14 1.25 3.76
CA THR A 392 -11.79 1.88 5.04
C THR A 392 -13.07 2.27 5.79
N ILE A 393 -13.20 1.85 7.04
CA ILE A 393 -14.27 2.30 7.94
C ILE A 393 -13.77 3.43 8.85
N VAL A 394 -14.56 4.49 8.99
CA VAL A 394 -14.17 5.73 9.69
C VAL A 394 -14.88 5.84 11.04
N GLU A 395 -14.12 6.14 12.09
CA GLU A 395 -14.55 6.31 13.48
C GLU A 395 -15.51 5.20 13.95
N PRO A 396 -15.18 3.91 13.73
CA PRO A 396 -16.11 2.86 14.06
C PRO A 396 -16.23 2.71 15.59
N GLY A 397 -17.45 2.40 16.04
CA GLY A 397 -17.66 1.68 17.30
C GLY A 397 -17.22 0.22 17.18
N PRO A 398 -17.78 -0.69 17.99
CA PRO A 398 -17.62 -2.12 17.75
C PRO A 398 -18.10 -2.49 16.34
N VAL A 399 -17.29 -3.28 15.64
CA VAL A 399 -17.51 -3.71 14.25
C VAL A 399 -17.75 -5.21 14.23
N GLN A 400 -18.81 -5.65 13.55
CA GLN A 400 -19.00 -7.07 13.27
C GLN A 400 -18.32 -7.42 11.95
N LEU A 401 -17.29 -8.25 12.00
CA LEU A 401 -16.66 -8.82 10.81
C LEU A 401 -17.40 -10.10 10.43
N GLU A 402 -17.74 -10.24 9.15
CA GLU A 402 -18.33 -11.44 8.56
C GLU A 402 -17.35 -12.03 7.53
N VAL A 403 -16.96 -13.28 7.73
CA VAL A 403 -16.13 -14.03 6.79
C VAL A 403 -16.98 -15.12 6.15
N ALA A 404 -17.01 -15.15 4.83
CA ALA A 404 -17.63 -16.23 4.07
C ALA A 404 -16.59 -16.93 3.18
N CYS A 405 -16.62 -18.25 3.11
CA CYS A 405 -15.81 -19.03 2.19
C CYS A 405 -16.60 -20.21 1.62
N GLU A 406 -16.21 -20.65 0.42
CA GLU A 406 -16.76 -21.82 -0.25
C GLU A 406 -15.71 -22.44 -1.15
N ASP A 407 -15.78 -23.76 -1.25
CA ASP A 407 -15.08 -24.61 -2.19
C ASP A 407 -16.05 -25.74 -2.59
N ALA A 408 -16.02 -26.17 -3.85
CA ALA A 408 -16.95 -27.16 -4.36
C ALA A 408 -16.61 -28.60 -3.92
N ASP A 409 -15.35 -28.89 -3.62
CA ASP A 409 -14.84 -30.25 -3.39
C ASP A 409 -13.87 -30.39 -2.20
N ASP A 410 -13.28 -29.30 -1.70
CA ASP A 410 -12.30 -29.34 -0.61
C ASP A 410 -12.78 -28.64 0.67
N GLY A 411 -13.03 -29.43 1.72
CA GLY A 411 -13.55 -28.93 2.99
C GLY A 411 -12.56 -28.09 3.80
N PHE A 412 -13.06 -27.08 4.49
CA PHE A 412 -12.28 -26.18 5.33
C PHE A 412 -12.00 -26.74 6.73
N ASP A 413 -10.77 -26.58 7.21
CA ASP A 413 -10.37 -26.85 8.60
C ASP A 413 -10.83 -25.72 9.53
N ARG A 414 -10.50 -24.46 9.19
CA ARG A 414 -10.83 -23.28 9.99
C ARG A 414 -10.74 -21.97 9.22
N ILE A 415 -11.39 -20.94 9.77
CA ILE A 415 -11.19 -19.52 9.43
C ILE A 415 -10.41 -18.84 10.56
N GLU A 416 -9.50 -17.95 10.21
CA GLU A 416 -8.80 -17.07 11.13
C GLU A 416 -8.94 -15.61 10.69
N ILE A 417 -9.19 -14.72 11.65
CA ILE A 417 -9.18 -13.27 11.44
C ILE A 417 -7.87 -12.72 12.00
N VAL A 418 -7.12 -12.01 11.17
CA VAL A 418 -5.77 -11.50 11.46
C VAL A 418 -5.79 -9.98 11.45
N THR A 419 -5.05 -9.36 12.38
CA THR A 419 -4.91 -7.92 12.52
C THR A 419 -3.44 -7.49 12.71
N THR A 420 -3.24 -6.19 12.93
CA THR A 420 -1.95 -5.50 13.14
C THR A 420 -0.90 -6.36 13.86
N GLY A 421 0.30 -6.40 13.29
CA GLY A 421 1.40 -7.23 13.76
C GLY A 421 1.23 -8.73 13.49
N GLY A 422 0.31 -9.11 12.58
CA GLY A 422 0.03 -10.51 12.23
C GLY A 422 -0.68 -11.30 13.33
N GLN A 423 -1.37 -10.61 14.26
CA GLN A 423 -2.04 -11.27 15.39
C GLN A 423 -3.37 -11.89 14.96
N VAL A 424 -3.60 -13.15 15.33
CA VAL A 424 -4.89 -13.82 15.14
C VAL A 424 -5.83 -13.41 16.28
N VAL A 425 -6.89 -12.68 15.96
CA VAL A 425 -7.89 -12.22 16.96
C VAL A 425 -9.04 -13.20 17.15
N ALA A 426 -9.31 -14.03 16.15
CA ALA A 426 -10.32 -15.09 16.23
C ALA A 426 -9.95 -16.29 15.36
N THR A 427 -10.36 -17.48 15.81
CA THR A 427 -10.24 -18.75 15.07
C THR A 427 -11.57 -19.49 15.16
N HIS A 428 -12.14 -19.83 14.00
CA HIS A 428 -13.41 -20.54 13.87
C HIS A 428 -13.17 -21.91 13.21
N PRO A 429 -13.27 -23.03 13.96
CA PRO A 429 -13.11 -24.37 13.38
C PRO A 429 -14.33 -24.77 12.54
N LEU A 430 -14.10 -25.28 11.33
CA LEU A 430 -15.14 -25.59 10.34
C LEU A 430 -15.39 -27.09 10.13
N ASN A 431 -14.54 -27.97 10.69
CA ASN A 431 -14.74 -29.42 10.69
C ASN A 431 -15.03 -30.02 9.30
N GLY A 432 -14.42 -29.46 8.25
CA GLY A 432 -14.54 -29.93 6.87
C GLY A 432 -15.78 -29.48 6.13
N ALA A 433 -16.47 -28.43 6.60
CA ALA A 433 -17.54 -27.83 5.82
C ALA A 433 -16.99 -27.34 4.46
N LEU A 434 -17.77 -27.55 3.39
CA LEU A 434 -17.44 -27.04 2.05
C LEU A 434 -17.73 -25.54 1.91
N SER A 435 -18.59 -24.99 2.79
CA SER A 435 -18.84 -23.56 2.89
C SER A 435 -19.12 -23.15 4.32
N ALA A 436 -18.81 -21.89 4.66
CA ALA A 436 -19.03 -21.34 5.98
C ALA A 436 -19.30 -19.83 5.93
N VAL A 437 -20.03 -19.34 6.94
CA VAL A 437 -20.20 -17.91 7.23
C VAL A 437 -20.01 -17.70 8.73
N GLU A 438 -18.88 -17.12 9.10
CA GLU A 438 -18.48 -16.88 10.49
C GLU A 438 -18.51 -15.38 10.80
N ARG A 439 -18.85 -15.03 12.04
CA ARG A 439 -18.92 -13.64 12.49
C ARG A 439 -18.15 -13.44 13.78
N GLU A 440 -17.43 -12.33 13.86
CA GLU A 440 -16.67 -11.92 15.03
C GLU A 440 -16.90 -10.44 15.30
N VAL A 441 -17.07 -10.05 16.56
CA VAL A 441 -17.19 -8.63 16.93
C VAL A 441 -15.86 -8.14 17.48
N VAL A 442 -15.31 -7.10 16.87
CA VAL A 442 -14.05 -6.47 17.28
C VAL A 442 -14.29 -5.02 17.69
N ASP A 443 -13.52 -4.50 18.65
CA ASP A 443 -13.42 -3.06 18.93
C ASP A 443 -12.04 -2.59 18.46
N PRO A 444 -11.94 -2.06 17.24
CA PRO A 444 -10.65 -1.84 16.62
C PRO A 444 -9.93 -0.62 17.20
N PRO A 445 -8.61 -0.70 17.48
CA PRO A 445 -7.82 0.50 17.76
C PRO A 445 -7.71 1.38 16.50
N ALA A 446 -7.19 2.60 16.67
CA ALA A 446 -6.87 3.46 15.54
C ALA A 446 -5.86 2.78 14.60
N ASP A 447 -6.03 2.99 13.29
CA ASP A 447 -5.17 2.49 12.23
C ASP A 447 -5.05 0.96 12.16
N ALA A 448 -6.02 0.25 12.76
CA ALA A 448 -6.12 -1.20 12.65
C ALA A 448 -6.49 -1.64 11.22
N TRP A 449 -6.13 -2.87 10.88
CA TRP A 449 -6.58 -3.56 9.69
C TRP A 449 -6.99 -4.98 10.06
N TYR A 450 -7.91 -5.57 9.30
CA TYR A 450 -8.36 -6.94 9.50
C TYR A 450 -8.46 -7.66 8.16
N TYR A 451 -7.72 -8.74 7.96
CA TYR A 451 -7.97 -9.67 6.86
C TYR A 451 -8.36 -11.04 7.41
N ALA A 452 -9.02 -11.86 6.60
CA ALA A 452 -9.33 -13.23 6.94
C ALA A 452 -8.48 -14.20 6.13
N ARG A 453 -8.11 -15.33 6.74
CA ARG A 453 -7.60 -16.49 6.01
C ARG A 453 -8.41 -17.73 6.32
N ALA A 454 -8.71 -18.51 5.30
CA ALA A 454 -9.37 -19.81 5.44
C ALA A 454 -8.38 -20.91 5.07
N ILE A 455 -8.28 -21.94 5.92
CA ILE A 455 -7.37 -23.06 5.73
C ILE A 455 -8.20 -24.30 5.40
N GLN A 456 -7.90 -24.95 4.28
CA GLN A 456 -8.50 -26.20 3.84
C GLN A 456 -7.79 -27.41 4.45
N ARG A 457 -8.48 -28.55 4.49
CA ARG A 457 -7.98 -29.78 5.12
C ARG A 457 -6.76 -30.38 4.41
N ASP A 458 -6.64 -30.13 3.12
CA ASP A 458 -5.51 -30.55 2.29
C ASP A 458 -4.29 -29.60 2.44
N GLY A 459 -4.46 -28.49 3.16
CA GLY A 459 -3.43 -27.49 3.40
C GLY A 459 -3.47 -26.29 2.46
N ASN A 460 -4.42 -26.23 1.51
CA ASN A 460 -4.66 -25.02 0.73
C ASN A 460 -5.13 -23.89 1.63
N ILE A 461 -4.76 -22.65 1.28
CA ILE A 461 -5.08 -21.47 2.07
C ILE A 461 -5.69 -20.42 1.15
N LEU A 462 -6.62 -19.65 1.67
CA LEU A 462 -7.17 -18.46 1.04
C LEU A 462 -6.89 -17.23 1.90
N TYR A 463 -6.66 -16.07 1.28
CA TYR A 463 -6.50 -14.78 1.97
C TYR A 463 -7.45 -13.75 1.36
N SER A 464 -8.26 -13.11 2.20
CA SER A 464 -9.10 -11.97 1.81
C SER A 464 -8.29 -10.68 1.78
N ALA A 465 -8.81 -9.65 1.09
CA ALA A 465 -8.36 -8.28 1.33
C ALA A 465 -8.72 -7.80 2.75
N PRO A 466 -8.06 -6.73 3.25
CA PRO A 466 -8.36 -6.19 4.56
C PRO A 466 -9.62 -5.32 4.57
N ILE A 467 -10.26 -5.21 5.72
CA ILE A 467 -10.98 -3.99 6.13
C ILE A 467 -10.00 -3.11 6.90
N PHE A 468 -9.89 -1.84 6.51
CA PHE A 468 -9.04 -0.86 7.17
C PHE A 468 -9.84 0.01 8.13
N VAL A 469 -9.23 0.48 9.21
CA VAL A 469 -9.89 1.31 10.23
C VAL A 469 -9.19 2.67 10.33
N ASP A 470 -9.96 3.75 10.20
CA ASP A 470 -9.52 5.11 10.46
C ASP A 470 -10.31 5.66 11.66
N ARG A 471 -9.73 5.64 12.86
CA ARG A 471 -10.34 6.15 14.10
C ARG A 471 -9.55 7.32 14.63
#